data_AF-A0AAD7Z5P6-F1
#
_entry.id   AF-A0AAD7Z5P6-F1
#
_cell.length_a   1.000
_cell.length_b   1.000
_cell.length_c   1.000
_cell.angle_alpha   90.00
_cell.angle_beta   90.00
_cell.angle_gamma   90.00
#
_symmetry.space_group_name_H-M   'P 1'
#
loop_
_entity.id
_entity.type
_entity.pdbx_description
1 polymer ?
#
loop_
_entity_poly.entity_id
_entity_poly.type
_entity_poly.pdbx_seq_one_letter_code
_entity_poly.pdbx_strand_id
1 'polypeptide(L)'
;MAALTVGLNGGGIPAQLQLLLLQCLASTINDTKSENSYNKEKTDSHQSITISLDNDFFNDDANQRLTSLENNIKKIMQEFRTTLVEELKKYPLKSEFFKDIVNNFTSTSASYENKLQKSNEHSFRNIELQEKLLNLTQEEINTQNSWLKETSKMHNTYQGLEIMLANVSNRNEKLEETVISFLNNNSNFQKQILELTKNDEQQKARIGEKDKSIEQLEVKNQQLENELSKVTEKYRGLQQAVGQTEQQQNYCRISSNSVLWQLAHKDTEIKIPAGAFVWTPTHSEVAAGRMEILYSSSRDLYVREVGKEEMKGWNTGIYEQNSMFRMVENDFKVSYLARNVGTSEGTVSWKFDLGGSGTTAGNIKILFSTAVFFTGKVDAKLCSSSKCIDIATGNNVGVFETSKFEGVSQFMITARTTLGIKGAAWQHAQLFRQLLTDVTGYGFQMIVDLKRCDVLLL
;
A
#
# COMPACT_ATOMS: atom_id res chain seq x y z
N MET A 1 -37.82 -39.94 -3.08
CA MET A 1 -38.92 -40.86 -3.43
C MET A 1 -40.11 -40.80 -2.47
N ALA A 2 -39.94 -40.86 -1.14
CA ALA A 2 -41.07 -40.80 -0.20
C ALA A 2 -41.93 -39.51 -0.26
N ALA A 3 -41.37 -38.38 -0.74
CA ALA A 3 -42.11 -37.12 -0.90
C ALA A 3 -42.91 -37.01 -2.22
N LEU A 4 -42.62 -37.83 -3.23
CA LEU A 4 -43.29 -37.80 -4.54
C LEU A 4 -44.52 -38.72 -4.59
N THR A 5 -44.54 -39.79 -3.79
CA THR A 5 -45.67 -40.73 -3.71
C THR A 5 -46.90 -40.12 -3.00
N VAL A 6 -46.71 -39.07 -2.19
CA VAL A 6 -47.80 -38.43 -1.43
C VAL A 6 -48.66 -37.51 -2.31
N GLY A 7 -48.12 -36.98 -3.41
CA GLY A 7 -48.83 -36.06 -4.30
C GLY A 7 -49.71 -36.70 -5.39
N LEU A 8 -49.50 -37.99 -5.70
CA LEU A 8 -50.20 -38.64 -6.83
C LEU A 8 -51.52 -39.32 -6.45
N ASN A 9 -51.81 -39.52 -5.16
CA ASN A 9 -53.07 -40.12 -4.72
C ASN A 9 -54.22 -39.11 -4.56
N GLY A 10 -53.94 -37.81 -4.72
CA GLY A 10 -54.91 -36.73 -4.54
C GLY A 10 -55.51 -36.23 -5.86
N GLY A 11 -56.40 -37.04 -6.47
CA GLY A 11 -57.37 -36.57 -7.45
C GLY A 11 -56.86 -36.24 -8.86
N GLY A 12 -57.45 -36.92 -9.86
CA GLY A 12 -57.61 -36.37 -11.20
C GLY A 12 -56.62 -36.79 -12.29
N ILE A 13 -55.52 -37.48 -11.96
CA ILE A 13 -54.60 -37.98 -12.99
C ILE A 13 -54.99 -39.42 -13.36
N PRO A 14 -55.32 -39.73 -14.63
CA PRO A 14 -55.61 -41.10 -15.06
C PRO A 14 -54.42 -42.02 -14.73
N ALA A 15 -54.70 -43.21 -14.19
CA ALA A 15 -53.67 -44.16 -13.72
C ALA A 15 -52.60 -44.49 -14.79
N GLN A 16 -52.95 -44.41 -16.07
CA GLN A 16 -52.05 -44.59 -17.21
C GLN A 16 -50.98 -43.49 -17.29
N LEU A 17 -51.32 -42.23 -16.97
CA LEU A 17 -50.39 -41.10 -16.97
C LEU A 17 -49.43 -41.18 -15.77
N GLN A 18 -49.92 -41.67 -14.63
CA GLN A 18 -49.09 -41.92 -13.44
C GLN A 18 -48.06 -43.03 -13.72
N LEU A 19 -48.48 -44.09 -14.43
CA LEU A 19 -47.60 -45.19 -14.84
C LEU A 19 -46.51 -44.71 -15.82
N LEU A 20 -46.86 -43.83 -16.76
CA LEU A 20 -45.93 -43.27 -17.75
C LEU A 20 -44.88 -42.35 -17.10
N LEU A 21 -45.29 -41.52 -16.13
CA LEU A 21 -44.38 -40.65 -15.35
C LEU A 21 -43.41 -41.47 -14.49
N LEU A 22 -43.89 -42.54 -13.86
CA LEU A 22 -43.05 -43.46 -13.08
C LEU A 22 -42.05 -44.22 -13.98
N GLN A 23 -42.45 -44.63 -15.19
CA GLN A 23 -41.55 -45.28 -16.15
C GLN A 23 -40.48 -44.33 -16.69
N CYS A 24 -40.82 -43.07 -16.98
CA CYS A 24 -39.84 -42.08 -17.43
C CYS A 24 -38.78 -41.80 -16.35
N LEU A 25 -39.22 -41.59 -15.11
CA LEU A 25 -38.32 -41.33 -13.96
C LEU A 25 -37.44 -42.55 -13.62
N ALA A 26 -37.95 -43.78 -13.80
CA ALA A 26 -37.17 -44.99 -13.57
C ALA A 26 -36.03 -45.17 -14.60
N SER A 27 -36.21 -44.72 -15.85
CA SER A 27 -35.15 -44.81 -16.87
C SER A 27 -33.99 -43.85 -16.58
N THR A 28 -34.29 -42.62 -16.14
CA THR A 28 -33.28 -41.58 -15.86
C THR A 28 -32.39 -41.91 -14.65
N ILE A 29 -32.91 -42.71 -13.71
CA ILE A 29 -32.18 -43.13 -12.51
C ILE A 29 -31.27 -44.33 -12.80
N ASN A 30 -31.55 -45.13 -13.83
CA ASN A 30 -30.73 -46.30 -14.17
C ASN A 30 -29.43 -45.92 -14.92
N ASP A 31 -29.44 -44.82 -15.67
CA ASP A 31 -28.27 -44.33 -16.43
C ASP A 31 -27.21 -43.63 -15.56
N THR A 32 -27.53 -43.27 -14.32
CA THR A 32 -26.61 -42.56 -13.39
C THR A 32 -25.81 -43.48 -12.46
N LYS A 33 -25.97 -44.81 -12.57
CA LYS A 33 -25.27 -45.78 -11.70
C LYS A 33 -24.09 -46.51 -12.35
N SER A 34 -23.70 -46.16 -13.56
CA SER A 34 -22.55 -46.74 -14.25
C SER A 34 -21.50 -45.67 -14.56
N GLU A 35 -20.67 -45.31 -13.58
CA GLU A 35 -19.21 -45.11 -13.73
C GLU A 35 -18.62 -44.44 -12.47
N ASN A 36 -17.83 -45.22 -11.73
CA ASN A 36 -16.89 -44.74 -10.72
C ASN A 36 -15.51 -44.64 -11.39
N SER A 37 -14.94 -43.43 -11.51
CA SER A 37 -13.51 -43.22 -11.24
C SER A 37 -13.19 -41.73 -11.05
N TYR A 38 -12.24 -41.47 -10.15
CA TYR A 38 -11.80 -40.17 -9.66
C TYR A 38 -11.32 -39.22 -10.78
N ASN A 39 -11.92 -38.03 -10.87
CA ASN A 39 -11.20 -36.75 -11.01
C ASN A 39 -12.13 -35.56 -10.71
N LYS A 40 -11.60 -34.61 -9.95
CA LYS A 40 -12.33 -33.48 -9.36
C LYS A 40 -12.27 -32.28 -10.32
N GLU A 41 -13.06 -32.32 -11.38
CA GLU A 41 -13.34 -31.14 -12.21
C GLU A 41 -14.83 -30.77 -12.14
N LYS A 42 -15.04 -29.46 -12.16
CA LYS A 42 -16.32 -28.74 -12.10
C LYS A 42 -17.33 -29.33 -13.09
N THR A 43 -18.42 -29.90 -12.60
CA THR A 43 -19.57 -30.28 -13.42
C THR A 43 -20.75 -29.35 -13.13
N ASP A 44 -21.00 -28.40 -14.04
CA ASP A 44 -22.31 -27.79 -14.23
C ASP A 44 -23.19 -28.82 -14.94
N SER A 45 -24.07 -29.50 -14.19
CA SER A 45 -25.06 -30.41 -14.77
C SER A 45 -26.47 -29.88 -14.52
N HIS A 46 -26.89 -28.88 -15.31
CA HIS A 46 -28.31 -28.59 -15.49
C HIS A 46 -28.82 -29.41 -16.68
N GLN A 47 -29.36 -30.60 -16.40
CA GLN A 47 -30.22 -31.30 -17.36
C GLN A 47 -31.64 -30.73 -17.23
N SER A 48 -32.08 -29.99 -18.25
CA SER A 48 -33.48 -29.60 -18.42
C SER A 48 -34.23 -30.74 -19.12
N ILE A 49 -35.25 -31.30 -18.46
CA ILE A 49 -36.22 -32.20 -19.10
C ILE A 49 -37.27 -31.32 -19.78
N THR A 50 -37.25 -31.27 -21.11
CA THR A 50 -38.30 -30.60 -21.89
C THR A 50 -39.39 -31.62 -22.22
N ILE A 51 -40.56 -31.47 -21.62
CA ILE A 51 -41.76 -32.23 -21.99
C ILE A 51 -42.49 -31.42 -23.05
N SER A 52 -42.33 -31.79 -24.32
CA SER A 52 -43.13 -31.26 -25.42
C SER A 52 -44.47 -31.98 -25.43
N LEU A 53 -45.52 -31.30 -24.96
CA LEU A 53 -46.89 -31.75 -25.20
C LEU A 53 -47.24 -31.41 -26.65
N ASP A 54 -47.64 -32.44 -27.39
CA ASP A 54 -48.08 -32.30 -28.77
C ASP A 54 -49.39 -31.50 -28.78
N ASN A 55 -49.35 -30.28 -29.33
CA ASN A 55 -50.52 -29.41 -29.44
C ASN A 55 -51.64 -30.03 -30.29
N ASP A 56 -51.32 -31.07 -31.07
CA ASP A 56 -52.31 -31.80 -31.87
C ASP A 56 -53.28 -32.64 -31.02
N PHE A 57 -52.97 -32.91 -29.75
CA PHE A 57 -53.86 -33.68 -28.87
C PHE A 57 -55.16 -32.94 -28.50
N PHE A 58 -55.17 -31.61 -28.61
CA PHE A 58 -56.35 -30.77 -28.36
C PHE A 58 -56.86 -30.06 -29.62
N ASN A 59 -56.33 -30.38 -30.80
CA ASN A 59 -56.68 -29.70 -32.03
C ASN A 59 -58.09 -30.08 -32.50
N ASP A 60 -58.98 -29.08 -32.44
CA ASP A 60 -60.00 -28.60 -33.40
C ASP A 60 -60.86 -29.60 -34.21
N ASP A 61 -60.37 -30.79 -34.58
CA ASP A 61 -61.09 -31.78 -35.40
C ASP A 61 -62.34 -32.32 -34.69
N ALA A 62 -62.27 -32.56 -33.37
CA ALA A 62 -63.43 -33.01 -32.59
C ALA A 62 -64.52 -31.93 -32.53
N ASN A 63 -64.15 -30.67 -32.35
CA ASN A 63 -65.09 -29.54 -32.28
C ASN A 63 -65.68 -29.23 -33.65
N GLN A 64 -64.87 -29.23 -34.72
CA GLN A 64 -65.35 -29.05 -36.09
C GLN A 64 -66.31 -30.17 -36.51
N ARG A 65 -66.00 -31.43 -36.16
CA ARG A 65 -66.92 -32.57 -36.39
C ARG A 65 -68.22 -32.42 -35.62
N LEU A 66 -68.19 -31.92 -34.39
CA LEU A 66 -69.38 -31.65 -33.59
C LEU A 66 -70.25 -30.56 -34.22
N THR A 67 -69.65 -29.45 -34.66
CA THR A 67 -70.34 -28.35 -35.34
C THR A 67 -70.95 -28.81 -36.66
N SER A 68 -70.23 -29.63 -37.44
CA SER A 68 -70.75 -30.22 -38.67
C SER A 68 -71.93 -31.16 -38.39
N LEU A 69 -71.88 -31.95 -37.32
CA LEU A 69 -72.96 -32.84 -36.91
C LEU A 69 -74.20 -32.05 -36.47
N GLU A 70 -74.01 -30.98 -35.69
CA GLU A 70 -75.09 -30.11 -35.23
C GLU A 70 -75.82 -29.44 -36.41
N ASN A 71 -75.06 -28.92 -37.39
CA ASN A 71 -75.63 -28.33 -38.60
C ASN A 71 -76.40 -29.35 -39.44
N ASN A 72 -75.90 -30.58 -39.53
CA ASN A 72 -76.61 -31.67 -40.21
C ASN A 72 -77.90 -32.06 -39.47
N ILE A 73 -77.88 -32.14 -38.14
CA ILE A 73 -79.10 -32.44 -37.36
C ILE A 73 -80.13 -31.33 -37.52
N LYS A 74 -79.73 -30.05 -37.47
CA LYS A 74 -80.61 -28.89 -37.71
C LYS A 74 -81.26 -28.97 -39.09
N LYS A 75 -80.48 -29.29 -40.11
CA LYS A 75 -80.98 -29.48 -41.48
C LYS A 75 -82.00 -30.62 -41.57
N ILE A 76 -81.68 -31.79 -41.02
CA ILE A 76 -82.58 -32.96 -41.01
C ILE A 76 -83.89 -32.64 -40.26
N MET A 77 -83.82 -31.95 -39.12
CA MET A 77 -85.01 -31.54 -38.36
C MET A 77 -85.89 -30.55 -39.15
N GLN A 78 -85.28 -29.62 -39.89
CA GLN A 78 -85.99 -28.68 -40.76
C GLN A 78 -86.70 -29.41 -41.91
N GLU A 79 -85.99 -30.33 -42.58
CA GLU A 79 -86.54 -31.16 -43.66
C GLU A 79 -87.68 -32.05 -43.15
N PHE A 80 -87.51 -32.70 -41.99
CA PHE A 80 -88.55 -33.49 -41.35
C PHE A 80 -89.76 -32.64 -41.00
N ARG A 81 -89.58 -31.46 -40.40
CA ARG A 81 -90.67 -30.52 -40.09
C ARG A 81 -91.44 -30.12 -41.34
N THR A 82 -90.73 -29.83 -42.44
CA THR A 82 -91.34 -29.42 -43.71
C THR A 82 -92.15 -30.57 -44.31
N THR A 83 -91.56 -31.76 -44.35
CA THR A 83 -92.21 -32.99 -44.84
C THR A 83 -93.44 -33.35 -44.02
N LEU A 84 -93.35 -33.26 -42.69
CA LEU A 84 -94.46 -33.52 -41.78
C LEU A 84 -95.59 -32.51 -42.01
N VAL A 85 -95.29 -31.21 -42.14
CA VAL A 85 -96.30 -30.18 -42.43
C VAL A 85 -96.97 -30.40 -43.78
N GLU A 86 -96.22 -30.82 -44.81
CA GLU A 86 -96.80 -31.13 -46.11
C GLU A 86 -97.68 -32.39 -46.12
N GLU A 87 -97.26 -33.45 -45.45
CA GLU A 87 -98.08 -34.67 -45.34
C GLU A 87 -99.36 -34.43 -44.52
N LEU A 88 -99.24 -33.66 -43.44
CA LEU A 88 -100.38 -33.35 -42.60
C LEU A 88 -101.43 -32.46 -43.30
N LYS A 89 -101.05 -31.71 -44.35
CA LYS A 89 -102.00 -30.97 -45.21
C LYS A 89 -102.87 -31.89 -46.08
N LYS A 90 -102.46 -33.14 -46.31
CA LYS A 90 -103.16 -34.08 -47.21
C LYS A 90 -104.36 -34.79 -46.55
N TYR A 91 -104.48 -34.75 -45.23
CA TYR A 91 -105.53 -35.46 -44.49
C TYR A 91 -106.39 -34.49 -43.65
N PRO A 92 -107.69 -34.31 -43.95
CA PRO A 92 -108.59 -33.48 -43.15
C PRO A 92 -109.03 -34.23 -41.90
N LEU A 93 -108.16 -34.27 -40.88
CA LEU A 93 -108.45 -34.88 -39.58
C LEU A 93 -109.00 -33.85 -38.59
N LYS A 94 -109.89 -34.31 -37.69
CA LYS A 94 -110.55 -33.49 -36.65
C LYS A 94 -109.51 -32.73 -35.81
N SER A 95 -109.74 -31.43 -35.65
CA SER A 95 -108.78 -30.39 -35.27
C SER A 95 -108.18 -30.46 -33.85
N GLU A 96 -108.67 -31.34 -32.98
CA GLU A 96 -108.23 -31.35 -31.56
C GLU A 96 -106.96 -32.19 -31.34
N PHE A 97 -106.89 -33.42 -31.87
CA PHE A 97 -105.71 -34.27 -31.73
C PHE A 97 -104.45 -33.65 -32.37
N PHE A 98 -104.66 -32.88 -33.44
CA PHE A 98 -103.60 -32.17 -34.15
C PHE A 98 -103.00 -31.04 -33.33
N LYS A 99 -103.84 -30.31 -32.58
CA LYS A 99 -103.36 -29.27 -31.67
C LYS A 99 -102.47 -29.86 -30.58
N ASP A 100 -102.81 -31.03 -30.04
CA ASP A 100 -102.02 -31.66 -28.99
C ASP A 100 -100.65 -32.15 -29.48
N ILE A 101 -100.59 -32.74 -30.69
CA ILE A 101 -99.31 -33.14 -31.30
C ILE A 101 -98.44 -31.92 -31.62
N VAL A 102 -99.02 -30.87 -32.23
CA VAL A 102 -98.28 -29.64 -32.54
C VAL A 102 -97.83 -28.95 -31.26
N ASN A 103 -98.66 -28.89 -30.22
CA ASN A 103 -98.30 -28.29 -28.93
C ASN A 103 -97.18 -29.10 -28.24
N ASN A 104 -97.22 -30.43 -28.26
CA ASN A 104 -96.15 -31.27 -27.72
C ASN A 104 -94.84 -31.14 -28.51
N PHE A 105 -94.91 -31.02 -29.83
CA PHE A 105 -93.71 -30.83 -30.66
C PHE A 105 -93.10 -29.45 -30.43
N THR A 106 -93.95 -28.42 -30.28
CA THR A 106 -93.53 -27.04 -30.02
C THR A 106 -92.93 -26.90 -28.62
N SER A 107 -93.53 -27.52 -27.60
CA SER A 107 -92.99 -27.53 -26.23
C SER A 107 -91.68 -28.31 -26.13
N THR A 108 -91.56 -29.43 -26.87
CA THR A 108 -90.33 -30.22 -26.94
C THR A 108 -89.22 -29.46 -27.68
N SER A 109 -89.54 -28.81 -28.80
CA SER A 109 -88.60 -27.95 -29.55
C SER A 109 -88.07 -26.81 -28.69
N ALA A 110 -88.95 -26.11 -27.97
CA ALA A 110 -88.55 -25.04 -27.05
C ALA A 110 -87.66 -25.55 -25.91
N SER A 111 -87.89 -26.77 -25.42
CA SER A 111 -87.04 -27.43 -24.42
C SER A 111 -85.63 -27.73 -24.96
N TYR A 112 -85.52 -28.19 -26.21
CA TYR A 112 -84.23 -28.43 -26.88
C TYR A 112 -83.47 -27.14 -27.17
N GLU A 113 -84.16 -26.09 -27.63
CA GLU A 113 -83.54 -24.77 -27.84
C GLU A 113 -82.97 -24.19 -26.54
N ASN A 114 -83.68 -24.31 -25.43
CA ASN A 114 -83.20 -23.88 -24.10
C ASN A 114 -81.96 -24.70 -23.65
N LYS A 115 -81.96 -26.02 -23.87
CA LYS A 115 -80.77 -26.86 -23.60
C LYS A 115 -79.58 -26.48 -24.49
N LEU A 116 -79.81 -26.18 -25.76
CA LEU A 116 -78.77 -25.75 -26.70
C LEU A 116 -78.20 -24.38 -26.30
N GLN A 117 -79.06 -23.44 -25.92
CA GLN A 117 -78.63 -22.13 -25.41
C GLN A 117 -77.76 -22.27 -24.16
N LYS A 118 -78.17 -23.09 -23.18
CA LYS A 118 -77.34 -23.40 -22.01
C LYS A 118 -76.01 -24.05 -22.38
N SER A 119 -76.01 -24.97 -23.35
CA SER A 119 -74.77 -25.58 -23.86
C SER A 119 -73.82 -24.54 -24.46
N ASN A 120 -74.36 -23.58 -25.23
CA ASN A 120 -73.57 -22.48 -25.77
C ASN A 120 -73.03 -21.56 -24.67
N GLU A 121 -73.84 -21.21 -23.67
CA GLU A 121 -73.38 -20.44 -22.50
C GLU A 121 -72.24 -21.16 -21.75
N HIS A 122 -72.34 -22.48 -21.58
CA HIS A 122 -71.26 -23.29 -21.01
C HIS A 122 -70.00 -23.28 -21.89
N SER A 123 -70.16 -23.36 -23.21
CA SER A 123 -69.04 -23.27 -24.17
C SER A 123 -68.32 -21.92 -24.07
N PHE A 124 -69.06 -20.81 -24.07
CA PHE A 124 -68.48 -19.46 -23.91
C PHE A 124 -67.74 -19.33 -22.58
N ARG A 125 -68.34 -19.82 -21.49
CA ARG A 125 -67.70 -19.81 -20.17
C ARG A 125 -66.44 -20.67 -20.12
N ASN A 126 -66.40 -21.80 -20.83
CA ASN A 126 -65.20 -22.62 -20.95
C ASN A 126 -64.08 -21.89 -21.69
N ILE A 127 -64.39 -21.18 -22.78
CA ILE A 127 -63.40 -20.36 -23.50
C ILE A 127 -62.84 -19.26 -22.59
N GLU A 128 -63.72 -18.54 -21.87
CA GLU A 128 -63.30 -17.50 -20.91
C GLU A 128 -62.40 -18.08 -19.80
N LEU A 129 -62.72 -19.27 -19.29
CA LEU A 129 -61.90 -19.96 -18.28
C LEU A 129 -60.55 -20.43 -18.84
N GLN A 130 -60.50 -20.88 -20.10
CA GLN A 130 -59.24 -21.25 -20.77
C GLN A 130 -58.34 -20.03 -20.97
N GLU A 131 -58.89 -18.89 -21.36
CA GLU A 131 -58.14 -17.63 -21.49
C GLU A 131 -57.60 -17.16 -20.13
N LYS A 132 -58.42 -17.22 -19.07
CA LYS A 132 -57.96 -16.93 -17.71
C LYS A 132 -56.86 -17.88 -17.24
N LEU A 133 -56.99 -19.17 -17.52
CA LEU A 133 -55.97 -20.16 -17.18
C LEU A 133 -54.65 -19.85 -17.91
N LEU A 134 -54.71 -19.54 -19.21
CA LEU A 134 -53.53 -19.17 -19.99
C LEU A 134 -52.84 -17.92 -19.44
N ASN A 135 -53.61 -16.89 -19.10
CA ASN A 135 -53.08 -15.66 -18.50
C ASN A 135 -52.42 -15.93 -17.15
N LEU A 136 -53.06 -16.72 -16.27
CA LEU A 136 -52.48 -17.12 -14.99
C LEU A 136 -51.20 -17.95 -15.17
N THR A 137 -51.17 -18.88 -16.12
CA THR A 137 -49.97 -19.65 -16.44
C THR A 137 -48.84 -18.74 -16.93
N GLN A 138 -49.14 -17.73 -17.75
CA GLN A 138 -48.14 -16.78 -18.22
C GLN A 138 -47.62 -15.89 -17.08
N GLU A 139 -48.48 -15.44 -16.17
CA GLU A 139 -48.09 -14.70 -14.96
C GLU A 139 -47.20 -15.54 -14.04
N GLU A 140 -47.51 -16.83 -13.88
CA GLU A 140 -46.70 -17.77 -13.11
C GLU A 140 -45.31 -17.94 -13.74
N ILE A 141 -45.23 -18.16 -15.06
CA ILE A 141 -43.96 -18.25 -15.80
C ILE A 141 -43.14 -16.97 -15.64
N ASN A 142 -43.78 -15.80 -15.77
CA ASN A 142 -43.11 -14.51 -15.60
C ASN A 142 -42.56 -14.35 -14.18
N THR A 143 -43.34 -14.77 -13.17
CA THR A 143 -42.93 -14.73 -11.76
C THR A 143 -41.76 -15.68 -11.49
N GLN A 144 -41.80 -16.90 -12.03
CA GLN A 144 -40.72 -17.88 -11.91
C GLN A 144 -39.42 -17.38 -12.56
N ASN A 145 -39.51 -16.79 -13.76
CA ASN A 145 -38.35 -16.19 -14.44
C ASN A 145 -37.77 -15.00 -13.65
N SER A 146 -38.62 -14.17 -13.06
CA SER A 146 -38.18 -13.08 -12.17
C SER A 146 -37.45 -13.63 -10.94
N TRP A 147 -37.97 -14.69 -10.32
CA TRP A 147 -37.32 -15.36 -9.19
C TRP A 147 -35.97 -15.94 -9.57
N LEU A 148 -35.88 -16.67 -10.69
CA LEU A 148 -34.62 -17.22 -11.19
C LEU A 148 -33.56 -16.13 -11.42
N LYS A 149 -33.97 -14.99 -11.96
CA LYS A 149 -33.08 -13.83 -12.16
C LYS A 149 -32.54 -13.29 -10.83
N GLU A 150 -33.37 -13.15 -9.81
CA GLU A 150 -32.94 -12.69 -8.48
C GLU A 150 -32.06 -13.74 -7.77
N THR A 151 -32.39 -15.03 -7.89
CA THR A 151 -31.54 -16.11 -7.36
C THR A 151 -30.16 -16.12 -8.03
N SER A 152 -30.08 -15.89 -9.34
CA SER A 152 -28.80 -15.76 -10.06
C SER A 152 -27.98 -14.56 -9.57
N LYS A 153 -28.61 -13.39 -9.37
CA LYS A 153 -27.94 -12.22 -8.78
C LYS A 153 -27.42 -12.50 -7.38
N MET A 154 -28.22 -13.17 -6.55
CA MET A 154 -27.85 -13.55 -5.19
C MET A 154 -26.65 -14.51 -5.20
N HIS A 155 -26.66 -15.50 -6.09
CA HIS A 155 -25.56 -16.44 -6.26
C HIS A 155 -24.25 -15.74 -6.66
N ASN A 156 -24.32 -14.82 -7.63
CA ASN A 156 -23.14 -14.03 -8.05
C ASN A 156 -22.61 -13.15 -6.89
N THR A 157 -23.51 -12.59 -6.08
CA THR A 157 -23.13 -11.80 -4.90
C THR A 157 -22.43 -12.69 -3.87
N TYR A 158 -22.94 -13.90 -3.64
CA TYR A 158 -22.34 -14.88 -2.73
C TYR A 158 -20.93 -15.28 -3.18
N GLN A 159 -20.74 -15.61 -4.46
CA GLN A 159 -19.41 -15.90 -5.01
C GLN A 159 -18.44 -14.72 -4.84
N GLY A 160 -18.92 -13.49 -5.05
CA GLY A 160 -18.12 -12.29 -4.80
C GLY A 160 -17.66 -12.16 -3.34
N LEU A 161 -18.55 -12.47 -2.39
CA LEU A 161 -18.23 -12.46 -0.96
C LEU A 161 -17.25 -13.58 -0.58
N GLU A 162 -17.37 -14.78 -1.16
CA GLU A 162 -16.41 -15.88 -0.92
C GLU A 162 -14.99 -15.49 -1.37
N ILE A 163 -14.86 -14.85 -2.54
CA ILE A 163 -13.57 -14.35 -3.03
C ILE A 163 -13.00 -13.28 -2.10
N MET A 164 -13.85 -12.35 -1.62
CA MET A 164 -13.41 -11.34 -0.64
C MET A 164 -12.94 -11.98 0.66
N LEU A 165 -13.66 -12.99 1.17
CA LEU A 165 -13.29 -13.69 2.40
C LEU A 165 -11.96 -14.43 2.25
N ALA A 166 -11.73 -15.10 1.12
CA ALA A 166 -10.45 -15.74 0.81
C ALA A 166 -9.30 -14.73 0.76
N ASN A 167 -9.53 -13.56 0.15
CA ASN A 167 -8.53 -12.49 0.09
C ASN A 167 -8.21 -11.91 1.48
N VAL A 168 -9.23 -11.73 2.34
CA VAL A 168 -9.03 -11.28 3.73
C VAL A 168 -8.27 -12.33 4.53
N SER A 169 -8.58 -13.62 4.36
CA SER A 169 -7.86 -14.72 5.01
C SER A 169 -6.37 -14.72 4.65
N ASN A 170 -6.03 -14.58 3.36
CA ASN A 170 -4.64 -14.51 2.90
C ASN A 170 -3.90 -13.28 3.45
N ARG A 171 -4.58 -12.13 3.52
CA ARG A 171 -4.01 -10.92 4.14
C ARG A 171 -3.73 -11.10 5.62
N ASN A 172 -4.61 -11.79 6.35
CA ASN A 172 -4.41 -12.11 7.76
C ASN A 172 -3.21 -13.04 7.96
N GLU A 173 -3.07 -14.07 7.15
CA GLU A 173 -1.91 -14.99 7.21
C GLU A 173 -0.58 -14.24 7.01
N LYS A 174 -0.49 -13.36 6.01
CA LYS A 174 0.69 -12.50 5.80
C LYS A 174 0.97 -11.54 6.96
N LEU A 175 -0.10 -11.04 7.60
CA LEU A 175 0.04 -10.20 8.77
C LEU A 175 0.59 -11.00 9.97
N GLU A 176 0.12 -12.22 10.17
CA GLU A 176 0.63 -13.13 11.20
C GLU A 176 2.11 -13.45 10.98
N GLU A 177 2.53 -13.76 9.75
CA GLU A 177 3.95 -13.96 9.40
C GLU A 177 4.80 -12.73 9.74
N THR A 178 4.29 -11.53 9.42
CA THR A 178 4.97 -10.26 9.70
C THR A 178 5.11 -10.05 11.22
N VAL A 179 4.05 -10.33 11.99
CA VAL A 179 4.07 -10.23 13.46
C VAL A 179 5.08 -11.21 14.06
N ILE A 180 5.12 -12.46 13.59
CA ILE A 180 6.10 -13.47 14.03
C ILE A 180 7.53 -13.01 13.73
N SER A 181 7.79 -12.48 12.53
CA SER A 181 9.10 -11.93 12.18
C SER A 181 9.49 -10.77 13.10
N PHE A 182 8.56 -9.88 13.44
CA PHE A 182 8.82 -8.76 14.34
C PHE A 182 9.13 -9.23 15.76
N LEU A 183 8.40 -10.22 16.27
CA LEU A 183 8.65 -10.82 17.58
C LEU A 183 10.04 -11.47 17.66
N ASN A 184 10.46 -12.18 16.62
CA ASN A 184 11.80 -12.78 16.54
C ASN A 184 12.91 -11.71 16.54
N ASN A 185 12.72 -10.63 15.78
CA ASN A 185 13.66 -9.51 15.76
C ASN A 185 13.75 -8.83 17.14
N ASN A 186 12.60 -8.60 17.79
CA ASN A 186 12.57 -8.03 19.13
C ASN A 186 13.30 -8.93 20.16
N SER A 187 13.12 -10.25 20.08
CA SER A 187 13.85 -11.20 20.92
C SER A 187 15.37 -11.11 20.71
N ASN A 188 15.82 -10.97 19.46
CA ASN A 188 17.24 -10.78 19.15
C ASN A 188 17.78 -9.45 19.70
N PHE A 189 17.03 -8.35 19.58
CA PHE A 189 17.42 -7.07 20.18
C PHE A 189 17.52 -7.14 21.70
N GLN A 190 16.59 -7.84 22.37
CA GLN A 190 16.65 -8.05 23.82
C GLN A 190 17.92 -8.80 24.24
N LYS A 191 18.35 -9.82 23.47
CA LYS A 191 19.61 -10.53 23.72
C LYS A 191 20.83 -9.62 23.58
N GLN A 192 20.85 -8.77 22.54
CA GLN A 192 21.94 -7.81 22.33
C GLN A 192 22.02 -6.78 23.46
N ILE A 193 20.87 -6.25 23.92
CA ILE A 193 20.81 -5.32 25.05
C ILE A 193 21.37 -5.97 26.32
N LEU A 194 21.03 -7.24 26.58
CA LEU A 194 21.54 -7.97 27.74
C LEU A 194 23.07 -8.15 27.67
N GLU A 195 23.61 -8.47 26.49
CA GLU A 195 25.06 -8.60 26.28
C GLU A 195 25.79 -7.27 26.46
N LEU A 196 25.24 -6.19 25.90
CA LEU A 196 25.80 -4.83 26.09
C LEU A 196 25.77 -4.40 27.56
N THR A 197 24.69 -4.71 28.28
CA THR A 197 24.57 -4.41 29.71
C THR A 197 25.64 -5.13 30.52
N LYS A 198 25.87 -6.41 30.23
CA LYS A 198 26.95 -7.19 30.87
C LYS A 198 28.34 -6.60 30.57
N ASN A 199 28.58 -6.15 29.34
CA ASN A 199 29.84 -5.51 28.96
C ASN A 199 30.04 -4.16 29.68
N ASP A 200 28.98 -3.35 29.84
CA ASP A 200 29.01 -2.10 30.58
C ASP A 200 29.37 -2.32 32.06
N GLU A 201 28.75 -3.32 32.70
CA GLU A 201 29.08 -3.69 34.09
C GLU A 201 30.55 -4.11 34.24
N GLN A 202 31.09 -4.89 33.30
CA GLN A 202 32.50 -5.27 33.30
C GLN A 202 33.43 -4.06 33.12
N GLN A 203 33.08 -3.11 32.27
CA GLN A 203 33.87 -1.88 32.08
C GLN A 203 33.85 -1.00 33.32
N LYS A 204 32.68 -0.86 33.97
CA LYS A 204 32.57 -0.14 35.26
C LYS A 204 33.46 -0.75 36.34
N ALA A 205 33.52 -2.07 36.42
CA ALA A 205 34.43 -2.75 37.36
C ALA A 205 35.91 -2.42 37.07
N ARG A 206 36.32 -2.45 35.79
CA ARG A 206 37.69 -2.09 35.37
C ARG A 206 38.03 -0.63 35.64
N ILE A 207 37.07 0.28 35.47
CA ILE A 207 37.25 1.71 35.80
C ILE A 207 37.50 1.85 37.30
N GLY A 208 36.69 1.19 38.15
CA GLY A 208 36.87 1.22 39.60
C GLY A 208 38.23 0.68 40.07
N GLU A 209 38.82 -0.30 39.37
CA GLU A 209 40.19 -0.77 39.66
C GLU A 209 41.26 0.27 39.29
N LYS A 210 41.07 0.97 38.16
CA LYS A 210 41.96 2.05 37.72
C LYS A 210 41.89 3.25 38.66
N ASP A 211 40.69 3.62 39.12
CA ASP A 211 40.50 4.73 40.06
C ASP A 211 41.26 4.48 41.37
N LYS A 212 41.21 3.25 41.91
CA LYS A 212 42.02 2.85 43.07
C LYS A 212 43.53 2.97 42.81
N SER A 213 43.97 2.65 41.59
CA SER A 213 45.39 2.77 41.21
C SER A 213 45.81 4.24 41.08
N ILE A 214 44.94 5.11 40.57
CA ILE A 214 45.16 6.56 40.49
C ILE A 214 45.29 7.14 41.90
N GLU A 215 44.39 6.80 42.81
CA GLU A 215 44.44 7.26 44.21
C GLU A 215 45.77 6.89 44.88
N GLN A 216 46.28 5.66 44.65
CA GLN A 216 47.60 5.25 45.14
C GLN A 216 48.76 6.06 44.53
N LEU A 217 48.67 6.42 43.25
CA LEU A 217 49.69 7.24 42.58
C LEU A 217 49.66 8.68 43.07
N GLU A 218 48.49 9.25 43.33
CA GLU A 218 48.34 10.59 43.90
C GLU A 218 49.01 10.67 45.28
N VAL A 219 48.78 9.68 46.15
CA VAL A 219 49.45 9.61 47.46
C VAL A 219 50.98 9.55 47.30
N LYS A 220 51.50 8.75 46.36
CA LYS A 220 52.95 8.68 46.10
C LYS A 220 53.51 9.98 45.53
N ASN A 221 52.79 10.65 44.63
CA ASN A 221 53.20 11.94 44.10
C ASN A 221 53.28 12.99 45.21
N GLN A 222 52.30 13.03 46.12
CA GLN A 222 52.33 13.93 47.26
C GLN A 222 53.54 13.68 48.18
N GLN A 223 53.92 12.41 48.37
CA GLN A 223 55.13 12.05 49.12
C GLN A 223 56.40 12.55 48.41
N LEU A 224 56.50 12.36 47.09
CA LEU A 224 57.63 12.83 46.29
C LEU A 224 57.76 14.36 46.28
N GLU A 225 56.63 15.08 46.19
CA GLU A 225 56.62 16.54 46.29
C GLU A 225 57.15 17.03 47.64
N ASN A 226 56.76 16.36 48.73
CA ASN A 226 57.27 16.67 50.07
C ASN A 226 58.78 16.44 50.18
N GLU A 227 59.30 15.35 49.61
CA GLU A 227 60.75 15.09 49.57
C GLU A 227 61.50 16.10 48.70
N LEU A 228 60.95 16.45 47.52
CA LEU A 228 61.52 17.46 46.64
C LEU A 228 61.57 18.83 47.32
N SER A 229 60.54 19.19 48.08
CA SER A 229 60.51 20.43 48.88
C SER A 229 61.67 20.49 49.88
N LYS A 230 61.89 19.40 50.64
CA LYS A 230 63.03 19.30 51.59
C LYS A 230 64.38 19.46 50.90
N VAL A 231 64.56 18.82 49.74
CA VAL A 231 65.80 18.93 48.94
C VAL A 231 65.98 20.36 48.43
N THR A 232 64.91 20.98 47.95
CA THR A 232 64.92 22.36 47.45
C THR A 232 65.28 23.35 48.54
N GLU A 233 64.76 23.19 49.76
CA GLU A 233 65.16 24.01 50.91
C GLU A 233 66.63 23.84 51.27
N LYS A 234 67.13 22.59 51.29
CA LYS A 234 68.56 22.31 51.53
C LYS A 234 69.44 22.97 50.47
N TYR A 235 69.05 22.87 49.20
CA TYR A 235 69.77 23.49 48.09
C TYR A 235 69.74 25.01 48.17
N ARG A 236 68.59 25.62 48.52
CA ARG A 236 68.48 27.08 48.75
C ARG A 236 69.43 27.55 49.86
N GLY A 237 69.54 26.80 50.97
CA GLY A 237 70.48 27.10 52.04
C GLY A 237 71.94 27.05 51.58
N LEU A 238 72.29 26.08 50.72
CA LEU A 238 73.61 25.99 50.11
C LEU A 238 73.87 27.13 49.10
N GLN A 239 72.89 27.48 48.26
CA GLN A 239 73.01 28.60 47.31
C GLN A 239 73.23 29.94 48.03
N GLN A 240 72.55 30.18 49.15
CA GLN A 240 72.78 31.36 49.99
C GLN A 240 74.20 31.40 50.58
N ALA A 241 74.78 30.24 50.92
CA ALA A 241 76.16 30.13 51.40
C ALA A 241 77.21 30.37 50.30
N VAL A 242 76.85 30.20 49.01
CA VAL A 242 77.78 30.26 47.86
C VAL A 242 77.66 31.58 47.07
N GLY A 243 76.73 32.48 47.42
CA GLY A 243 76.67 33.85 46.88
C GLY A 243 76.26 33.96 45.41
N GLN A 244 75.64 32.93 44.82
CA GLN A 244 75.06 33.01 43.48
C GLN A 244 73.57 33.36 43.55
N THR A 245 73.20 34.50 42.96
CA THR A 245 71.81 34.86 42.69
C THR A 245 71.58 34.76 41.19
N GLU A 246 70.67 33.88 40.77
CA GLU A 246 70.19 33.87 39.39
C GLU A 246 68.67 33.72 39.31
N GLN A 247 68.15 34.46 38.32
CA GLN A 247 66.76 34.72 38.02
C GLN A 247 66.03 33.44 37.60
N GLN A 248 64.89 33.17 38.22
CA GLN A 248 64.01 32.07 37.83
C GLN A 248 63.36 32.34 36.46
N GLN A 249 63.75 31.57 35.46
CA GLN A 249 62.97 31.40 34.23
C GLN A 249 61.79 30.44 34.50
N ASN A 250 60.58 30.99 34.46
CA ASN A 250 59.31 30.26 34.61
C ASN A 250 58.93 29.53 33.31
N TYR A 251 58.84 28.20 33.36
CA TYR A 251 58.65 27.34 32.18
C TYR A 251 57.19 26.97 31.82
N CYS A 252 56.18 27.56 32.48
CA CYS A 252 54.77 27.19 32.22
C CYS A 252 53.91 28.39 31.83
N ARG A 253 54.02 28.82 30.57
CA ARG A 253 53.01 29.68 29.95
C ARG A 253 52.96 29.49 28.43
N ILE A 254 52.54 28.33 27.96
CA ILE A 254 52.01 28.22 26.59
C ILE A 254 50.56 28.74 26.65
N SER A 255 50.41 30.06 26.60
CA SER A 255 49.11 30.67 26.30
C SER A 255 48.77 30.40 24.83
N SER A 256 47.48 30.35 24.54
CA SER A 256 46.87 30.22 23.21
C SER A 256 47.29 31.29 22.17
N ASN A 257 48.20 32.20 22.53
CA ASN A 257 48.84 33.19 21.66
C ASN A 257 50.34 32.88 21.44
N SER A 258 50.84 31.72 21.84
CA SER A 258 52.26 31.41 21.65
C SER A 258 52.54 31.28 20.14
N VAL A 259 53.60 31.94 19.72
CA VAL A 259 54.14 31.89 18.35
C VAL A 259 54.36 30.43 17.90
N LEU A 260 54.64 29.51 18.83
CA LEU A 260 54.73 28.07 18.58
C LEU A 260 53.42 27.42 18.15
N TRP A 261 52.28 27.84 18.71
CA TRP A 261 50.97 27.30 18.30
C TRP A 261 50.59 27.79 16.91
N GLN A 262 50.83 29.08 16.61
CA GLN A 262 50.66 29.64 15.28
C GLN A 262 51.62 29.04 14.25
N LEU A 263 52.87 28.72 14.64
CA LEU A 263 53.85 28.08 13.75
C LEU A 263 53.51 26.60 13.50
N ALA A 264 53.07 25.85 14.51
CA ALA A 264 52.71 24.44 14.37
C ALA A 264 51.45 24.20 13.51
N HIS A 265 50.59 25.22 13.35
CA HIS A 265 49.32 25.13 12.61
C HIS A 265 49.22 26.12 11.43
N LYS A 266 50.26 26.93 11.17
CA LYS A 266 50.35 27.73 9.96
C LYS A 266 50.43 26.85 8.70
N ASP A 267 51.04 25.68 8.85
CA ASP A 267 51.23 24.71 7.76
C ASP A 267 49.97 23.87 7.47
N THR A 268 48.89 24.02 8.25
CA THR A 268 47.59 23.39 7.97
C THR A 268 46.62 24.26 7.16
N GLU A 269 47.02 25.47 6.77
CA GLU A 269 46.23 26.30 5.85
C GLU A 269 46.36 25.76 4.42
N ILE A 270 45.49 24.82 4.07
CA ILE A 270 45.36 24.32 2.71
C ILE A 270 44.62 25.38 1.89
N LYS A 271 45.37 26.21 1.14
CA LYS A 271 44.77 27.12 0.16
C LYS A 271 44.24 26.31 -1.01
N ILE A 272 42.92 26.11 -1.02
CA ILE A 272 42.21 25.46 -2.13
C ILE A 272 42.00 26.53 -3.21
N PRO A 273 42.47 26.31 -4.45
CA PRO A 273 42.17 27.23 -5.55
C PRO A 273 40.65 27.41 -5.69
N ALA A 274 40.17 28.64 -5.86
CA ALA A 274 38.75 28.87 -6.13
C ALA A 274 38.33 28.10 -7.39
N GLY A 275 37.30 27.26 -7.28
CA GLY A 275 36.87 26.38 -8.36
C GLY A 275 37.48 24.98 -8.36
N ALA A 276 38.01 24.51 -7.22
CA ALA A 276 38.79 23.27 -7.16
C ALA A 276 38.00 21.99 -7.47
N PHE A 277 36.78 21.85 -6.92
CA PHE A 277 35.97 20.65 -7.15
C PHE A 277 34.50 20.98 -7.41
N VAL A 278 33.96 20.40 -8.48
CA VAL A 278 32.54 20.48 -8.84
C VAL A 278 31.98 19.07 -8.89
N TRP A 279 30.94 18.82 -8.11
CA TRP A 279 30.25 17.55 -8.07
C TRP A 279 29.33 17.41 -9.28
N THR A 280 29.67 16.48 -10.17
CA THR A 280 28.84 16.09 -11.31
C THR A 280 28.23 14.70 -11.09
N PRO A 281 27.01 14.43 -11.60
CA PRO A 281 26.43 13.09 -11.58
C PRO A 281 27.26 12.10 -12.40
N THR A 282 27.52 10.95 -11.82
CA THR A 282 28.07 9.78 -12.51
C THR A 282 26.98 9.08 -13.32
N HIS A 283 27.37 8.21 -14.24
CA HIS A 283 26.41 7.40 -15.00
C HIS A 283 25.51 6.56 -14.10
N SER A 284 26.06 5.99 -13.02
CA SER A 284 25.32 5.19 -12.04
C SER A 284 24.28 6.01 -11.28
N GLU A 285 24.62 7.26 -10.91
CA GLU A 285 23.68 8.18 -10.23
C GLU A 285 22.55 8.62 -11.16
N VAL A 286 22.87 8.91 -12.43
CA VAL A 286 21.86 9.25 -13.46
C VAL A 286 20.92 8.07 -13.70
N ALA A 287 21.45 6.84 -13.78
CA ALA A 287 20.66 5.63 -13.94
C ALA A 287 19.77 5.35 -12.71
N ALA A 288 20.29 5.61 -11.50
CA ALA A 288 19.55 5.49 -10.25
C ALA A 288 18.53 6.63 -10.02
N GLY A 289 18.62 7.72 -10.79
CA GLY A 289 17.80 8.92 -10.62
C GLY A 289 18.11 9.68 -9.32
N ARG A 290 19.29 9.48 -8.73
CA ARG A 290 19.67 10.07 -7.44
C ARG A 290 21.18 10.17 -7.32
N MET A 291 21.65 11.32 -6.82
CA MET A 291 23.04 11.55 -6.41
C MET A 291 23.10 11.76 -4.90
N GLU A 292 24.05 11.11 -4.24
CA GLU A 292 24.17 11.14 -2.79
C GLU A 292 25.63 11.21 -2.33
N ILE A 293 25.97 12.34 -1.72
CA ILE A 293 27.32 12.67 -1.27
C ILE A 293 27.32 12.78 0.25
N LEU A 294 28.21 12.03 0.88
CA LEU A 294 28.37 11.96 2.33
C LEU A 294 29.77 12.47 2.70
N TYR A 295 29.91 13.12 3.85
CA TYR A 295 31.22 13.46 4.42
C TYR A 295 31.27 13.17 5.91
N SER A 296 32.37 12.55 6.32
CA SER A 296 32.67 12.15 7.68
C SER A 296 33.91 12.92 8.15
N SER A 297 33.76 13.78 9.17
CA SER A 297 34.89 14.50 9.72
C SER A 297 35.81 13.59 10.52
N SER A 298 35.29 12.55 11.16
CA SER A 298 36.07 11.59 11.96
C SER A 298 37.04 10.82 11.07
N ARG A 299 36.57 10.36 9.91
CA ARG A 299 37.35 9.62 8.91
C ARG A 299 38.07 10.51 7.89
N ASP A 300 37.72 11.79 7.84
CA ASP A 300 38.25 12.77 6.90
C ASP A 300 38.13 12.29 5.44
N LEU A 301 36.91 11.91 5.03
CA LEU A 301 36.65 11.46 3.67
C LEU A 301 35.21 11.74 3.22
N TYR A 302 35.05 11.90 1.92
CA TYR A 302 33.76 11.87 1.24
C TYR A 302 33.46 10.47 0.72
N VAL A 303 32.16 10.12 0.69
CA VAL A 303 31.65 8.89 0.07
C VAL A 303 30.56 9.27 -0.93
N ARG A 304 30.65 8.77 -2.15
CA ARG A 304 29.50 8.66 -3.06
C ARG A 304 28.76 7.38 -2.74
N GLU A 305 27.56 7.49 -2.20
CA GLU A 305 26.81 6.30 -1.76
C GLU A 305 26.43 5.43 -2.97
N VAL A 306 26.08 6.08 -4.08
CA VAL A 306 25.89 5.43 -5.38
C VAL A 306 27.26 5.26 -6.03
N GLY A 307 27.67 4.01 -6.25
CA GLY A 307 28.99 3.67 -6.81
C GLY A 307 30.08 3.41 -5.78
N LYS A 308 29.87 3.78 -4.50
CA LYS A 308 30.78 3.50 -3.37
C LYS A 308 32.20 4.06 -3.57
N GLU A 309 32.32 5.19 -4.24
CA GLU A 309 33.59 5.89 -4.43
C GLU A 309 33.95 6.69 -3.18
N GLU A 310 35.22 6.65 -2.77
CA GLU A 310 35.73 7.39 -1.61
C GLU A 310 36.78 8.42 -2.02
N MET A 311 36.72 9.60 -1.41
CA MET A 311 37.72 10.66 -1.59
C MET A 311 38.26 11.10 -0.23
N LYS A 312 39.55 10.86 0.03
CA LYS A 312 40.19 11.22 1.29
C LYS A 312 40.53 12.71 1.35
N GLY A 313 40.21 13.34 2.48
CA GLY A 313 40.47 14.73 2.79
C GLY A 313 39.24 15.61 2.60
N TRP A 314 38.88 16.37 3.63
CA TRP A 314 37.79 17.34 3.59
C TRP A 314 37.92 18.36 2.45
N ASN A 315 39.16 18.69 2.08
CA ASN A 315 39.51 19.63 1.03
C ASN A 315 39.29 19.09 -0.39
N THR A 316 39.17 17.78 -0.60
CA THR A 316 39.06 17.23 -1.97
C THR A 316 37.68 17.38 -2.58
N GLY A 317 36.65 17.58 -1.75
CA GLY A 317 35.25 17.75 -2.19
C GLY A 317 34.77 19.20 -2.23
N ILE A 318 35.66 20.15 -1.93
CA ILE A 318 35.30 21.57 -1.75
C ILE A 318 35.49 22.35 -3.04
N TYR A 319 34.54 23.22 -3.32
CA TYR A 319 34.60 24.16 -4.44
C TYR A 319 35.46 25.37 -4.10
N GLU A 320 35.18 26.01 -2.96
CA GLU A 320 35.91 27.16 -2.45
C GLU A 320 35.94 27.14 -0.92
N GLN A 321 37.04 27.59 -0.34
CA GLN A 321 37.13 27.87 1.10
C GLN A 321 37.91 29.14 1.35
N ASN A 322 37.59 29.83 2.44
CA ASN A 322 38.42 30.86 3.00
C ASN A 322 38.54 30.66 4.51
N SER A 323 39.78 30.67 5.02
CA SER A 323 40.06 30.64 6.45
C SER A 323 39.38 29.48 7.19
N MET A 324 39.30 28.29 6.59
CA MET A 324 38.76 27.08 7.22
C MET A 324 39.81 25.97 7.28
N PHE A 325 39.74 25.16 8.33
CA PHE A 325 40.55 23.95 8.47
C PHE A 325 39.81 22.85 9.26
N ARG A 326 40.34 21.62 9.19
CA ARG A 326 39.88 20.50 10.01
C ARG A 326 40.70 20.41 11.29
N MET A 327 40.02 20.45 12.43
CA MET A 327 40.62 20.26 13.75
C MET A 327 40.37 18.84 14.27
N VAL A 328 41.39 18.27 14.92
CA VAL A 328 41.32 17.00 15.65
C VAL A 328 41.75 17.25 17.09
N GLU A 329 40.82 17.13 18.03
CA GLU A 329 41.09 17.26 19.46
C GLU A 329 41.32 15.86 20.05
N ASN A 330 42.59 15.49 20.23
CA ASN A 330 42.94 14.16 20.74
C ASN A 330 42.50 13.93 22.19
N ASP A 331 42.41 14.99 22.99
CA ASP A 331 41.99 14.91 24.39
C ASP A 331 40.48 14.64 24.51
N PHE A 332 39.69 15.29 23.64
CA PHE A 332 38.23 15.14 23.60
C PHE A 332 37.75 14.05 22.64
N LYS A 333 38.67 13.42 21.89
CA LYS A 333 38.38 12.42 20.86
C LYS A 333 37.32 12.91 19.88
N VAL A 334 37.44 14.14 19.38
CA VAL A 334 36.54 14.71 18.37
C VAL A 334 37.28 15.29 17.18
N SER A 335 36.57 15.45 16.08
CA SER A 335 36.99 16.19 14.90
C SER A 335 35.88 17.09 14.39
N TYR A 336 36.23 18.19 13.73
CA TYR A 336 35.29 19.14 13.14
C TYR A 336 36.00 20.07 12.16
N LEU A 337 35.23 20.79 11.33
CA LEU A 337 35.76 21.95 10.60
C LEU A 337 35.50 23.23 11.40
N ALA A 338 36.48 24.11 11.43
CA ALA A 338 36.39 25.42 12.09
C ALA A 338 37.19 26.45 11.30
N ARG A 339 37.02 27.72 11.65
CA ARG A 339 37.81 28.78 11.02
C ARG A 339 39.23 28.83 11.56
N ASN A 340 40.17 29.33 10.78
CA ASN A 340 41.58 29.47 11.15
C ASN A 340 41.74 30.35 12.40
N VAL A 341 42.74 30.04 13.21
CA VAL A 341 42.98 30.78 14.45
C VAL A 341 43.34 32.23 14.17
N GLY A 342 42.71 33.14 14.91
CA GLY A 342 42.89 34.58 14.74
C GLY A 342 42.01 35.20 13.64
N THR A 343 41.25 34.40 12.88
CA THR A 343 40.33 34.93 11.86
C THR A 343 38.96 35.27 12.46
N SER A 344 38.34 36.33 11.94
CA SER A 344 37.00 36.77 12.33
C SER A 344 35.89 35.94 11.68
N GLU A 345 36.18 35.35 10.52
CA GLU A 345 35.25 34.62 9.68
C GLU A 345 35.96 33.49 8.92
N GLY A 346 35.25 32.38 8.70
CA GLY A 346 35.66 31.37 7.73
C GLY A 346 34.47 30.92 6.88
N THR A 347 34.73 30.58 5.61
CA THR A 347 33.71 30.12 4.66
C THR A 347 34.15 28.84 3.95
N VAL A 348 33.19 27.99 3.62
CA VAL A 348 33.39 26.78 2.81
C VAL A 348 32.18 26.52 1.92
N SER A 349 32.40 26.07 0.69
CA SER A 349 31.32 25.78 -0.26
C SER A 349 31.51 24.47 -1.04
N TRP A 350 30.38 23.88 -1.39
CA TRP A 350 30.27 22.69 -2.26
C TRP A 350 29.40 23.05 -3.45
N LYS A 351 29.92 22.88 -4.67
CA LYS A 351 29.21 23.18 -5.92
C LYS A 351 28.80 21.91 -6.64
N PHE A 352 27.58 21.90 -7.16
CA PHE A 352 26.98 20.80 -7.90
C PHE A 352 26.58 21.27 -9.29
N ASP A 353 26.99 20.53 -10.32
CA ASP A 353 26.64 20.79 -11.72
C ASP A 353 26.06 19.54 -12.38
N LEU A 354 24.76 19.60 -12.64
CA LEU A 354 23.96 18.54 -13.26
C LEU A 354 23.83 18.73 -14.77
N GLY A 355 24.16 19.91 -15.31
CA GLY A 355 23.87 20.29 -16.70
C GLY A 355 24.50 19.36 -17.73
N GLY A 356 25.73 18.89 -17.48
CA GLY A 356 26.44 17.95 -18.36
C GLY A 356 25.87 16.52 -18.37
N SER A 357 24.93 16.19 -17.48
CA SER A 357 24.37 14.84 -17.32
C SER A 357 23.00 14.64 -17.97
N GLY A 358 22.42 15.69 -18.59
CA GLY A 358 21.06 15.66 -19.12
C GLY A 358 19.99 15.57 -18.01
N THR A 359 20.33 15.96 -16.78
CA THR A 359 19.42 15.99 -15.64
C THR A 359 19.38 17.36 -14.98
N THR A 360 18.31 17.60 -14.23
CA THR A 360 18.12 18.74 -13.35
C THR A 360 17.80 18.26 -11.94
N ALA A 361 17.94 19.16 -10.96
CA ALA A 361 17.58 18.86 -9.59
C ALA A 361 16.06 18.64 -9.48
N GLY A 362 15.65 17.63 -8.73
CA GLY A 362 14.30 17.45 -8.22
C GLY A 362 14.22 17.96 -6.79
N ASN A 363 13.99 17.04 -5.86
CA ASN A 363 14.02 17.34 -4.43
C ASN A 363 15.46 17.24 -3.89
N ILE A 364 15.81 18.15 -2.99
CA ILE A 364 17.14 18.21 -2.35
C ILE A 364 16.95 18.00 -0.85
N LYS A 365 17.69 17.04 -0.28
CA LYS A 365 17.78 16.79 1.16
C LYS A 365 19.22 17.00 1.64
N ILE A 366 19.38 17.72 2.74
CA ILE A 366 20.68 18.07 3.30
C ILE A 366 20.66 17.78 4.80
N LEU A 367 21.51 16.86 5.25
CA LEU A 367 21.93 16.79 6.64
C LEU A 367 23.15 17.71 6.80
N PHE A 368 23.04 18.70 7.67
CA PHE A 368 24.10 19.70 7.88
C PHE A 368 24.37 19.86 9.39
N SER A 369 25.23 19.01 9.94
CA SER A 369 25.52 19.01 11.38
C SER A 369 26.40 20.20 11.78
N THR A 370 26.02 20.89 12.85
CA THR A 370 26.78 22.03 13.40
C THR A 370 26.84 21.95 14.92
N ALA A 371 27.93 22.43 15.50
CA ALA A 371 28.05 22.66 16.94
C ALA A 371 28.49 24.10 17.19
N VAL A 372 27.68 24.84 17.94
CA VAL A 372 27.87 26.25 18.23
C VAL A 372 27.99 26.44 19.74
N PHE A 373 29.04 27.16 20.15
CA PHE A 373 29.39 27.44 21.53
C PHE A 373 29.47 28.95 21.76
N PHE A 374 29.09 29.39 22.97
CA PHE A 374 29.08 30.80 23.36
C PHE A 374 28.33 31.67 22.33
N THR A 375 29.00 32.67 21.76
CA THR A 375 28.46 33.59 20.75
C THR A 375 28.79 33.18 19.32
N GLY A 376 29.36 31.98 19.09
CA GLY A 376 29.64 31.51 17.74
C GLY A 376 28.38 31.49 16.87
N LYS A 377 28.55 31.54 15.55
CA LYS A 377 27.44 31.47 14.60
C LYS A 377 27.83 30.73 13.33
N VAL A 378 26.90 29.90 12.84
CA VAL A 378 26.98 29.27 11.53
C VAL A 378 25.80 29.73 10.69
N ASP A 379 26.07 30.37 9.56
CA ASP A 379 25.08 30.68 8.54
C ASP A 379 25.31 29.74 7.35
N ALA A 380 24.36 28.85 7.05
CA ALA A 380 24.44 27.95 5.89
C ALA A 380 23.34 28.27 4.87
N LYS A 381 23.66 28.19 3.58
CA LYS A 381 22.73 28.52 2.49
C LYS A 381 22.85 27.55 1.33
N LEU A 382 21.72 27.29 0.69
CA LEU A 382 21.62 26.63 -0.61
C LEU A 382 21.27 27.69 -1.66
N CYS A 383 22.12 27.85 -2.67
CA CYS A 383 22.01 28.88 -3.68
C CYS A 383 22.09 28.30 -5.10
N SER A 384 21.44 28.96 -6.04
CA SER A 384 21.56 28.78 -7.50
C SER A 384 21.75 30.16 -8.12
N SER A 385 21.81 30.26 -9.45
CA SER A 385 21.96 31.55 -10.15
C SER A 385 20.84 32.55 -9.86
N SER A 386 19.62 32.09 -9.52
CA SER A 386 18.43 32.94 -9.39
C SER A 386 17.83 33.00 -7.99
N LYS A 387 18.25 32.13 -7.06
CA LYS A 387 17.64 32.02 -5.73
C LYS A 387 18.60 31.46 -4.69
N CYS A 388 18.41 31.88 -3.45
CA CYS A 388 19.09 31.36 -2.26
C CYS A 388 18.08 31.13 -1.14
N ILE A 389 18.29 30.08 -0.36
CA ILE A 389 17.53 29.82 0.87
C ILE A 389 18.50 29.46 1.99
N ASP A 390 18.15 29.83 3.22
CA ASP A 390 18.93 29.47 4.39
C ASP A 390 18.66 28.00 4.77
N ILE A 391 19.73 27.26 5.05
CA ILE A 391 19.69 25.93 5.63
C ILE A 391 19.66 26.13 7.14
N ALA A 392 18.77 25.44 7.84
CA ALA A 392 18.70 25.54 9.29
C ALA A 392 20.04 25.07 9.92
N THR A 393 20.54 25.82 10.92
CA THR A 393 21.80 25.54 11.63
C THR A 393 21.62 25.73 13.14
N GLY A 394 22.47 25.10 13.95
CA GLY A 394 22.41 25.11 15.42
C GLY A 394 22.58 23.71 16.03
N ASN A 395 22.52 23.64 17.37
CA ASN A 395 22.87 22.43 18.12
C ASN A 395 21.85 21.28 18.04
N ASN A 396 20.67 21.49 17.44
CA ASN A 396 19.57 20.52 17.38
C ASN A 396 18.89 20.48 16.00
N VAL A 397 19.62 20.71 14.91
CA VAL A 397 19.01 20.78 13.58
C VAL A 397 19.10 19.45 12.85
N GLY A 398 17.95 18.96 12.39
CA GLY A 398 17.78 17.73 11.63
C GLY A 398 18.02 17.90 10.12
N VAL A 399 17.36 17.06 9.32
CA VAL A 399 17.47 17.08 7.85
C VAL A 399 16.68 18.26 7.27
N PHE A 400 17.35 19.07 6.45
CA PHE A 400 16.75 20.12 5.64
C PHE A 400 16.27 19.51 4.31
N GLU A 401 15.02 19.78 3.89
CA GLU A 401 14.46 19.25 2.65
C GLU A 401 13.73 20.33 1.86
N THR A 402 13.93 20.37 0.54
CA THR A 402 13.27 21.34 -0.34
C THR A 402 13.14 20.88 -1.79
N SER A 403 11.98 21.16 -2.38
CA SER A 403 11.72 21.09 -3.82
C SER A 403 11.85 22.45 -4.52
N LYS A 404 12.19 23.52 -3.79
CA LYS A 404 12.27 24.87 -4.37
C LYS A 404 13.34 24.99 -5.45
N PHE A 405 14.29 24.06 -5.53
CA PHE A 405 15.36 24.01 -6.52
C PHE A 405 15.07 23.08 -7.68
N GLU A 406 13.82 22.61 -7.82
CA GLU A 406 13.42 21.78 -8.95
C GLU A 406 13.72 22.48 -10.29
N GLY A 407 14.22 21.70 -11.26
CA GLY A 407 14.58 22.15 -12.60
C GLY A 407 15.93 22.88 -12.69
N VAL A 408 16.62 23.11 -11.57
CA VAL A 408 17.92 23.78 -11.56
C VAL A 408 19.03 22.83 -12.00
N SER A 409 19.90 23.27 -12.92
CA SER A 409 21.06 22.52 -13.38
C SER A 409 22.32 22.73 -12.54
N GLN A 410 22.42 23.84 -11.78
CA GLN A 410 23.58 24.14 -10.94
C GLN A 410 23.18 24.79 -9.62
N PHE A 411 23.74 24.30 -8.53
CA PHE A 411 23.54 24.87 -7.20
C PHE A 411 24.79 24.74 -6.32
N MET A 412 24.82 25.48 -5.22
CA MET A 412 25.94 25.57 -4.30
C MET A 412 25.44 25.62 -2.86
N ILE A 413 26.06 24.82 -2.00
CA ILE A 413 25.88 24.89 -0.55
C ILE A 413 27.05 25.68 0.01
N THR A 414 26.79 26.72 0.78
CA THR A 414 27.85 27.55 1.41
C THR A 414 27.58 27.67 2.90
N ALA A 415 28.62 27.48 3.71
CA ALA A 415 28.59 27.70 5.15
C ALA A 415 29.59 28.76 5.56
N ARG A 416 29.15 29.67 6.43
CA ARG A 416 29.94 30.76 6.98
C ARG A 416 29.96 30.66 8.50
N THR A 417 31.14 30.65 9.08
CA THR A 417 31.36 30.60 10.54
C THR A 417 31.88 31.95 11.02
N THR A 418 31.24 32.52 12.05
CA THR A 418 31.58 33.87 12.57
C THR A 418 31.41 33.93 14.09
N LEU A 419 31.73 35.09 14.67
CA LEU A 419 31.54 35.43 16.09
C LEU A 419 32.26 34.46 17.06
N GLY A 420 32.07 34.61 18.36
CA GLY A 420 32.82 33.90 19.40
C GLY A 420 33.52 34.85 20.35
N ILE A 421 34.26 34.30 21.32
CA ILE A 421 34.79 35.07 22.44
C ILE A 421 36.29 34.83 22.58
N LYS A 422 37.07 35.93 22.60
CA LYS A 422 38.52 35.94 22.91
C LYS A 422 39.34 35.03 21.97
N GLY A 423 40.52 34.59 22.42
CA GLY A 423 41.48 33.82 21.62
C GLY A 423 41.01 32.43 21.17
N ALA A 424 39.90 31.91 21.71
CA ALA A 424 39.30 30.65 21.30
C ALA A 424 38.11 30.81 20.33
N ALA A 425 37.79 32.05 19.91
CA ALA A 425 36.60 32.31 19.08
C ALA A 425 36.54 31.45 17.81
N TRP A 426 37.70 31.10 17.25
CA TRP A 426 37.83 30.30 16.02
C TRP A 426 37.14 28.93 16.10
N GLN A 427 37.09 28.30 17.28
CA GLN A 427 36.47 26.99 17.49
C GLN A 427 35.02 27.07 18.01
N HIS A 428 34.45 28.26 18.17
CA HIS A 428 33.11 28.42 18.75
C HIS A 428 31.98 28.15 17.75
N ALA A 429 32.29 28.06 16.45
CA ALA A 429 31.37 27.68 15.39
C ALA A 429 32.00 26.54 14.60
N GLN A 430 31.49 25.33 14.79
CA GLN A 430 32.07 24.10 14.28
C GLN A 430 31.10 23.44 13.29
N LEU A 431 31.60 23.03 12.14
CA LEU A 431 30.86 22.22 11.18
C LEU A 431 31.21 20.75 11.41
N PHE A 432 30.20 19.89 11.36
CA PHE A 432 30.37 18.45 11.33
C PHE A 432 31.15 17.90 12.53
N ARG A 433 30.85 18.38 13.75
CA ARG A 433 31.51 17.86 14.97
C ARG A 433 31.14 16.39 15.19
N GLN A 434 32.13 15.50 15.12
CA GLN A 434 31.96 14.07 15.33
C GLN A 434 33.02 13.52 16.28
N LEU A 435 32.66 12.48 17.04
CA LEU A 435 33.62 11.68 17.80
C LEU A 435 34.56 10.94 16.84
N LEU A 436 35.83 10.80 17.19
CA LEU A 436 36.80 10.03 16.40
C LEU A 436 36.46 8.53 16.35
N THR A 437 35.67 8.05 17.31
CA THR A 437 35.16 6.67 17.34
C THR A 437 33.92 6.48 16.46
N ASP A 438 33.32 7.55 15.95
CA ASP A 438 32.18 7.49 15.05
C ASP A 438 32.66 7.12 13.63
N VAL A 439 32.63 5.82 13.31
CA VAL A 439 33.08 5.29 12.01
C VAL A 439 31.94 5.13 10.99
N THR A 440 30.68 5.27 11.42
CA THR A 440 29.51 5.05 10.57
C THR A 440 28.73 6.33 10.28
N GLY A 441 28.84 7.34 11.14
CA GLY A 441 28.13 8.60 11.01
C GLY A 441 28.75 9.56 10.00
N TYR A 442 27.91 10.43 9.46
CA TYR A 442 28.27 11.50 8.54
C TYR A 442 27.75 12.84 9.07
N GLY A 443 28.62 13.82 9.21
CA GLY A 443 28.24 15.18 9.63
C GLY A 443 27.59 15.98 8.49
N PHE A 444 27.85 15.59 7.24
CA PHE A 444 27.25 16.18 6.05
C PHE A 444 26.74 15.08 5.12
N GLN A 445 25.51 15.24 4.65
CA GLN A 445 24.93 14.40 3.61
C GLN A 445 24.08 15.28 2.70
N MET A 446 24.33 15.20 1.40
CA MET A 446 23.54 15.85 0.36
C MET A 446 22.96 14.76 -0.51
N ILE A 447 21.63 14.78 -0.65
CA ILE A 447 20.89 13.93 -1.57
C ILE A 447 20.16 14.85 -2.53
N VAL A 448 20.30 14.59 -3.82
CA VAL A 448 19.50 15.23 -4.86
C VAL A 448 18.87 14.17 -5.74
N ASP A 449 17.55 14.23 -5.85
CA ASP A 449 16.82 13.44 -6.85
C ASP A 449 17.09 14.05 -8.23
N LEU A 450 17.43 13.23 -9.20
CA LEU A 450 17.78 13.65 -10.56
C LEU A 450 16.57 13.47 -11.48
N LYS A 451 16.11 14.57 -12.08
CA LYS A 451 15.03 14.58 -13.08
C LYS A 451 15.62 14.72 -14.47
N ARG A 452 15.25 13.86 -15.41
CA ARG A 452 15.70 13.99 -16.80
C ARG A 452 15.20 15.30 -17.40
N CYS A 453 16.04 15.97 -18.17
CA CYS A 453 15.59 17.08 -19.00
C CYS A 453 14.68 16.50 -20.10
N ASP A 454 13.41 16.91 -20.15
CA ASP A 454 12.53 16.53 -21.26
C ASP A 454 13.03 17.22 -22.54
N VAL A 455 13.75 16.48 -23.38
CA VAL A 455 14.23 16.95 -24.69
C VAL A 455 13.09 16.97 -25.74
N LEU A 456 11.84 16.70 -25.34
CA LEU A 456 10.70 16.59 -26.26
C LEU A 456 9.94 17.90 -26.53
N LEU A 457 10.46 19.06 -26.12
CA LEU A 457 9.82 20.37 -26.34
C LEU A 457 10.81 21.47 -26.82
N LEU A 458 11.70 21.13 -27.75
CA LEU A 458 12.42 22.12 -28.57
C LEU A 458 12.21 21.84 -30.06
#